data_AF-A0A291GP67-F1
#
_entry.id   AF-A0A291GP67-F1
#
_cell.length_a   1.000
_cell.length_b   1.000
_cell.length_c   1.000
_cell.angle_alpha   90.00
_cell.angle_beta   90.00
_cell.angle_gamma   90.00
#
_symmetry.space_group_name_H-M   'P 1'
#
loop_
_entity.id
_entity.type
_entity.pdbx_description
1 polymer ?
#
loop_
_entity_poly.entity_id
_entity_poly.type
_entity_poly.pdbx_seq_one_letter_code
_entity_poly.pdbx_strand_id
1 'polypeptide(L)'
;MAQVRVFNLGYDPETGIGELLHTTTVRHAFGMIRREVADPVELTMLGDRIVPTALELTRELSGAWVEGVGQRSVGFSYRAVHERDHWSCAYCGRSVSKTPACEALLATVDHILPSSRGGLSSWTNLVSACKECNNRKADRTPSEAGMPLRAEPYDPALSHRVTGHVGGLPVLARL
;
A
#
# COMPACT_ATOMS: atom_id res chain seq x y z
N MET A 1 -0.85 -28.46 0.59
CA MET A 1 -1.25 -27.56 1.69
C MET A 1 -2.51 -26.86 1.26
N ALA A 2 -3.55 -26.79 2.09
CA ALA A 2 -4.76 -26.04 1.76
C ALA A 2 -4.41 -24.55 1.59
N GLN A 3 -4.85 -23.96 0.48
CA GLN A 3 -4.68 -22.53 0.19
C GLN A 3 -6.00 -21.81 0.43
N VAL A 4 -5.91 -20.58 0.92
CA VAL A 4 -7.04 -19.68 1.19
C VAL A 4 -6.95 -18.52 0.21
N ARG A 5 -8.04 -18.22 -0.49
CA ARG A 5 -8.13 -17.07 -1.39
C ARG A 5 -8.39 -15.80 -0.57
N VAL A 6 -7.76 -14.69 -0.92
CA VAL A 6 -7.98 -13.41 -0.27
C VAL A 6 -8.46 -12.42 -1.31
N PHE A 7 -9.69 -11.94 -1.14
CA PHE A 7 -10.34 -10.99 -2.02
C PHE A 7 -10.32 -9.59 -1.44
N ASN A 8 -10.40 -8.59 -2.31
CA ASN A 8 -10.71 -7.23 -1.93
C ASN A 8 -12.15 -7.12 -1.40
N LEU A 9 -12.49 -6.00 -0.76
CA LEU A 9 -13.85 -5.72 -0.32
C LEU A 9 -14.81 -5.66 -1.52
N GLY A 10 -15.96 -6.32 -1.41
CA GLY A 10 -16.97 -6.48 -2.48
C GLY A 10 -17.01 -7.88 -3.11
N TYR A 11 -16.45 -8.91 -2.46
CA TYR A 11 -16.54 -10.29 -2.92
C TYR A 11 -17.90 -10.92 -2.54
N ASP A 12 -18.58 -11.46 -3.55
CA ASP A 12 -19.83 -12.19 -3.41
C ASP A 12 -19.57 -13.71 -3.50
N PRO A 13 -19.75 -14.47 -2.39
CA PRO A 13 -19.54 -15.91 -2.37
C PRO A 13 -20.62 -16.71 -3.11
N GLU A 14 -21.82 -16.15 -3.35
CA GLU A 14 -22.89 -16.85 -4.06
C GLU A 14 -22.65 -16.86 -5.57
N THR A 15 -22.20 -15.72 -6.11
CA THR A 15 -21.89 -15.58 -7.54
C THR A 15 -20.43 -15.86 -7.86
N GLY A 16 -19.56 -15.85 -6.85
CA GLY A 16 -18.11 -15.98 -6.98
C GLY A 16 -17.42 -14.73 -7.55
N ILE A 17 -18.15 -13.62 -7.66
CA ILE A 17 -17.65 -12.37 -8.23
C ILE A 17 -16.88 -11.58 -7.16
N GLY A 18 -15.64 -11.19 -7.45
CA GLY A 18 -14.86 -10.29 -6.62
C GLY A 18 -13.38 -10.27 -7.01
N GLU A 19 -12.66 -9.25 -6.57
CA GLU A 19 -11.26 -9.05 -6.93
C GLU A 19 -10.35 -9.95 -6.08
N LEU A 20 -9.83 -11.03 -6.68
CA LEU A 20 -8.85 -11.88 -6.01
C LEU A 20 -7.49 -11.15 -5.93
N LEU A 21 -7.04 -10.87 -4.72
CA LEU A 21 -5.75 -10.21 -4.49
C LEU A 21 -4.60 -11.21 -4.52
N HIS A 22 -4.71 -12.30 -3.74
CA HIS A 22 -3.69 -13.35 -3.68
C HIS A 22 -4.24 -14.62 -3.01
N THR A 23 -3.42 -15.67 -2.96
CA THR A 23 -3.68 -16.86 -2.12
C THR A 23 -2.67 -16.94 -0.98
N THR A 24 -3.11 -17.47 0.16
CA THR A 24 -2.30 -17.60 1.37
C THR A 24 -2.49 -18.97 2.04
N THR A 25 -1.75 -19.22 3.12
CA THR A 25 -1.88 -20.46 3.90
C THR A 25 -3.00 -20.33 4.94
N VAL A 26 -3.61 -21.45 5.35
CA VAL A 26 -4.60 -21.48 6.44
C VAL A 26 -4.05 -20.83 7.72
N ARG A 27 -2.77 -21.04 8.05
CA ARG A 27 -2.13 -20.42 9.23
C ARG A 27 -2.12 -18.89 9.14
N HIS A 28 -1.78 -18.36 7.97
CA HIS A 28 -1.74 -16.91 7.75
C HIS A 28 -3.15 -16.32 7.74
N ALA A 29 -4.11 -17.00 7.12
CA ALA A 29 -5.52 -16.61 7.08
C ALA A 29 -6.09 -16.39 8.49
N PHE A 30 -5.88 -17.33 9.42
CA PHE A 30 -6.26 -17.13 10.83
C PHE A 30 -5.57 -15.93 11.49
N GLY A 31 -4.34 -15.62 11.07
CA GLY A 31 -3.62 -14.43 11.51
C GLY A 31 -4.24 -13.13 11.01
N MET A 32 -4.84 -13.12 9.82
CA MET A 32 -5.57 -11.97 9.26
C MET A 32 -6.90 -11.76 9.98
N ILE A 33 -7.67 -12.84 10.19
CA ILE A 33 -8.94 -12.83 10.92
C ILE A 33 -8.76 -12.31 12.35
N ARG A 34 -7.78 -12.85 13.11
CA ARG A 34 -7.51 -12.40 14.49
C ARG A 34 -7.08 -10.95 14.62
N ARG A 35 -6.59 -10.35 13.52
CA ARG A 35 -6.17 -8.94 13.47
C ARG A 35 -7.24 -8.04 12.85
N GLU A 36 -8.41 -8.59 12.52
CA GLU A 36 -9.55 -7.86 11.94
C GLU A 36 -9.18 -7.17 10.60
N VAL A 37 -8.24 -7.76 9.86
CA VAL A 37 -7.82 -7.27 8.53
C VAL A 37 -8.66 -7.90 7.41
N ALA A 38 -9.28 -9.05 7.68
CA ALA A 38 -10.07 -9.80 6.72
C ALA A 38 -11.10 -10.67 7.43
N ASP A 39 -12.29 -10.78 6.85
CA ASP A 39 -13.39 -11.62 7.31
C ASP A 39 -13.48 -12.90 6.49
N PRO A 40 -13.78 -14.05 7.12
CA PRO A 40 -14.02 -15.29 6.40
C PRO A 40 -15.36 -15.25 5.68
N VAL A 41 -15.33 -15.44 4.37
CA VAL A 41 -16.52 -15.40 3.49
C VAL A 41 -16.91 -16.78 2.96
N GLU A 42 -15.96 -17.72 2.94
CA GLU A 42 -16.23 -19.13 2.71
C GLU A 42 -15.49 -20.00 3.73
N LEU A 43 -16.17 -21.05 4.19
CA LEU A 43 -15.65 -22.00 5.17
C LEU A 43 -15.86 -23.42 4.67
N THR A 44 -14.95 -24.32 5.05
CA THR A 44 -15.10 -25.76 4.79
C THR A 44 -14.63 -26.58 5.98
N MET A 45 -15.03 -27.86 6.00
CA MET A 45 -14.55 -28.83 6.97
C MET A 45 -13.31 -29.54 6.42
N LEU A 46 -12.17 -29.39 7.10
CA LEU A 46 -10.98 -30.18 6.85
C LEU A 46 -10.74 -31.12 8.03
N GLY A 47 -11.22 -32.36 7.92
CA GLY A 47 -11.29 -33.29 9.04
C GLY A 47 -12.31 -32.80 10.07
N ASP A 48 -11.85 -32.59 11.30
CA ASP A 48 -12.65 -32.11 12.45
C ASP A 48 -12.59 -30.58 12.64
N ARG A 49 -11.96 -29.84 11.71
CA ARG A 49 -11.73 -28.39 11.84
C ARG A 49 -12.45 -27.61 10.75
N ILE A 50 -13.09 -26.52 11.16
CA ILE A 50 -13.58 -25.47 10.25
C ILE A 50 -12.38 -24.61 9.84
N VAL A 51 -12.14 -24.51 8.54
CA VAL A 51 -11.06 -23.68 7.97
C VAL A 51 -11.61 -22.77 6.88
N PRO A 52 -11.08 -21.54 6.74
CA PRO A 52 -11.48 -20.66 5.65
C PRO A 52 -10.93 -21.14 4.31
N THR A 53 -11.74 -21.04 3.26
CA THR A 53 -11.31 -21.24 1.86
C THR A 53 -11.23 -19.91 1.10
N ALA A 54 -11.96 -18.90 1.56
CA ALA A 54 -11.89 -17.53 1.08
C ALA A 54 -12.03 -16.53 2.23
N LEU A 55 -11.26 -15.44 2.15
CA LEU A 55 -11.39 -14.25 2.98
C LEU A 55 -11.69 -13.04 2.10
N GLU A 56 -12.43 -12.09 2.64
CA GLU A 56 -12.59 -10.73 2.11
C GLU A 56 -11.90 -9.74 3.05
N LEU A 57 -11.24 -8.71 2.51
CA LEU A 57 -10.66 -7.67 3.36
C LEU A 57 -11.74 -6.79 4.00
N THR A 58 -11.54 -6.40 5.27
CA THR A 58 -12.47 -5.52 6.01
C THR A 58 -12.52 -4.08 5.48
N ARG A 59 -11.64 -3.76 4.54
CA ARG A 59 -11.56 -2.47 3.86
C ARG A 59 -11.12 -2.67 2.43
N GLU A 60 -11.70 -1.88 1.53
CA GLU A 60 -11.30 -1.84 0.14
C GLU A 60 -9.84 -1.37 0.05
N LEU A 61 -9.02 -2.17 -0.62
CA LEU A 61 -7.75 -1.72 -1.13
C LEU A 61 -8.02 -1.03 -2.46
N SER A 62 -8.16 0.29 -2.42
CA SER A 62 -8.26 1.10 -3.63
C SER A 62 -6.91 1.12 -4.36
N GLY A 63 -6.80 0.30 -5.40
CA GLY A 63 -5.75 0.31 -6.42
C GLY A 63 -6.42 0.00 -7.75
N ALA A 64 -6.82 1.03 -8.49
CA ALA A 64 -7.72 0.97 -9.63
C ALA A 64 -7.44 -0.18 -10.63
N TRP A 65 -8.38 -1.12 -10.74
CA TRP A 65 -8.55 -1.94 -11.94
C TRP A 65 -9.42 -1.17 -12.94
N VAL A 66 -8.84 -0.85 -14.09
CA VAL A 66 -9.57 -0.55 -15.33
C VAL A 66 -9.30 -1.73 -16.26
N GLU A 67 -10.34 -2.37 -16.78
CA GLU A 67 -10.18 -3.45 -17.76
C GLU A 67 -9.31 -2.99 -18.94
N GLY A 68 -8.32 -3.81 -19.32
CA GLY A 68 -7.63 -3.70 -20.62
C GLY A 68 -6.15 -3.33 -20.62
N VAL A 69 -5.49 -3.09 -19.48
CA VAL A 69 -4.06 -2.72 -19.45
C VAL A 69 -3.29 -3.63 -18.50
N GLY A 70 -2.65 -4.65 -19.06
CA GLY A 70 -1.69 -5.49 -18.36
C GLY A 70 -0.47 -4.68 -17.92
N GLN A 71 -0.53 -4.07 -16.75
CA GLN A 71 0.65 -3.68 -15.98
C GLN A 71 0.39 -4.04 -14.52
N ARG A 72 1.30 -4.84 -13.96
CA ARG A 72 1.30 -5.23 -12.55
C ARG A 72 1.12 -3.95 -11.71
N SER A 73 -0.03 -3.81 -11.04
CA SER A 73 -0.19 -2.84 -9.97
C SER A 73 1.00 -3.01 -9.03
N VAL A 74 1.82 -1.98 -8.84
CA VAL A 74 2.93 -2.04 -7.89
C VAL A 74 2.30 -2.27 -6.52
N GLY A 75 2.30 -3.52 -6.07
CA GLY A 75 1.61 -3.91 -4.84
C GLY A 75 2.08 -3.03 -3.70
N PHE A 76 1.14 -2.38 -3.01
CA PHE A 76 1.46 -1.48 -1.91
C PHE A 76 2.20 -2.26 -0.82
N SER A 77 3.46 -1.87 -0.58
CA SER A 77 4.30 -2.43 0.48
C SER A 77 5.33 -1.40 0.93
N TYR A 78 5.85 -1.50 2.16
CA TYR A 78 6.93 -0.62 2.62
C TYR A 78 8.19 -0.70 1.75
N ARG A 79 8.45 -1.87 1.16
CA ARG A 79 9.50 -2.00 0.16
C ARG A 79 9.20 -1.15 -1.08
N ALA A 80 7.97 -1.17 -1.57
CA ALA A 80 7.57 -0.40 -2.73
C ALA A 80 7.58 1.12 -2.47
N VAL A 81 7.36 1.57 -1.23
CA VAL A 81 7.59 2.98 -0.82
C VAL A 81 9.07 3.35 -0.97
N HIS A 82 9.99 2.51 -0.50
CA HIS A 82 11.42 2.75 -0.71
C HIS A 82 11.81 2.75 -2.18
N GLU A 83 11.23 1.87 -2.99
CA GLU A 83 11.50 1.81 -4.43
C GLU A 83 10.97 3.06 -5.15
N ARG A 84 9.76 3.54 -4.81
CA ARG A 84 9.20 4.81 -5.30
C ARG A 84 10.12 5.99 -4.97
N ASP A 85 10.65 6.02 -3.76
CA ASP A 85 11.49 7.11 -3.25
C ASP A 85 12.98 6.89 -3.58
N HIS A 86 13.29 5.98 -4.51
CA HIS A 86 14.66 5.66 -4.95
C HIS A 86 15.64 5.39 -3.81
N TRP A 87 15.17 4.68 -2.78
CA TRP A 87 15.92 4.37 -1.56
C TRP A 87 16.58 5.60 -0.94
N SER A 88 15.91 6.75 -1.01
CA SER A 88 16.40 8.02 -0.47
C SER A 88 15.50 8.48 0.67
N CYS A 89 16.09 9.12 1.69
CA CYS A 89 15.34 9.69 2.79
C CYS A 89 14.61 10.95 2.32
N ALA A 90 13.28 11.01 2.44
CA ALA A 90 12.46 12.12 2.00
C ALA A 90 12.77 13.45 2.73
N TYR A 91 13.42 13.39 3.90
CA TYR A 91 13.78 14.58 4.67
C TYR A 91 15.20 15.07 4.35
N CYS A 92 16.22 14.23 4.57
CA CYS A 92 17.62 14.63 4.42
C CYS A 92 18.21 14.36 3.04
N GLY A 93 17.56 13.54 2.22
CA GLY A 93 18.01 13.17 0.87
C GLY A 93 19.13 12.12 0.83
N ARG A 94 19.63 11.67 1.99
CA ARG A 94 20.66 10.61 2.03
C ARG A 94 20.07 9.27 1.62
N SER A 95 20.88 8.44 0.96
CA SER A 95 20.51 7.06 0.64
C SER A 95 20.32 6.24 1.91
N VAL A 96 19.29 5.40 1.91
CA VAL A 96 18.95 4.48 2.99
C VAL A 96 19.04 3.05 2.49
N SER A 97 19.37 2.12 3.38
CA SER A 97 19.35 0.70 3.06
C SER A 97 19.01 -0.14 4.29
N LYS A 98 18.71 -1.42 4.09
CA LYS A 98 18.47 -2.36 5.20
C LYS A 98 19.75 -2.75 5.93
N THR A 99 20.91 -2.56 5.30
CA THR A 99 22.24 -2.89 5.82
C THR A 99 23.19 -1.72 5.57
N PRO A 100 22.95 -0.56 6.20
CA PRO A 100 23.77 0.63 5.99
C PRO A 100 25.09 0.54 6.76
N ALA A 101 26.05 1.39 6.41
CA ALA A 101 27.31 1.52 7.16
C ALA A 101 27.11 2.12 8.56
N CYS A 102 26.02 2.87 8.78
CA CYS A 102 25.68 3.42 10.08
C CYS A 102 24.18 3.31 10.37
N GLU A 103 23.84 3.08 11.63
CA GLU A 103 22.46 2.85 12.07
C GLU A 103 21.53 4.05 11.79
N ALA A 104 22.07 5.27 11.80
CA ALA A 104 21.35 6.50 11.46
C ALA A 104 20.74 6.47 10.04
N LEU A 105 21.35 5.71 9.12
CA LEU A 105 20.94 5.54 7.71
C LEU A 105 20.07 4.29 7.47
N LEU A 106 19.66 3.59 8.53
CA LEU A 106 18.78 2.42 8.39
C LEU A 106 17.46 2.83 7.74
N ALA A 107 17.08 2.10 6.69
CA ALA A 107 15.84 2.31 5.96
C ALA A 107 14.64 2.03 6.86
N THR A 108 13.78 3.05 6.97
CA THR A 108 12.49 2.99 7.67
C THR A 108 11.42 3.66 6.81
N VAL A 109 10.15 3.37 7.08
CA VAL A 109 9.03 4.09 6.48
C VAL A 109 8.40 4.96 7.55
N ASP A 110 8.10 6.21 7.21
CA ASP A 110 7.51 7.19 8.10
C ASP A 110 6.16 7.70 7.56
N HIS A 111 5.23 7.96 8.46
CA HIS A 111 3.92 8.53 8.15
C HIS A 111 3.98 10.06 8.24
N ILE A 112 3.63 10.77 7.17
CA ILE A 112 3.60 12.24 7.12
C ILE A 112 2.63 12.79 8.17
N LEU A 113 1.37 12.37 8.13
CA LEU A 113 0.46 12.45 9.26
C LEU A 113 0.68 11.21 10.13
N PRO A 114 1.14 11.33 11.38
CA PRO A 114 1.43 10.20 12.25
C PRO A 114 0.23 9.25 12.41
N SER A 115 0.50 7.95 12.46
CA SER A 115 -0.54 6.93 12.66
C SER A 115 -1.27 7.09 14.00
N SER A 116 -0.56 7.52 15.06
CA SER A 116 -1.14 7.87 16.36
C SER A 116 -2.16 9.02 16.29
N ARG A 117 -2.15 9.80 15.21
CA ARG A 117 -3.06 10.92 14.92
C ARG A 117 -4.03 10.60 13.77
N GLY A 118 -4.25 9.33 13.47
CA GLY A 118 -5.18 8.88 12.42
C GLY A 118 -4.59 8.82 11.01
N GLY A 119 -3.27 8.95 10.88
CA GLY A 119 -2.59 8.81 9.60
C GLY A 119 -2.71 7.42 8.99
N LEU A 120 -3.25 7.34 7.78
CA LEU A 120 -3.41 6.07 7.06
C LEU A 120 -2.09 5.61 6.45
N SER A 121 -1.91 4.30 6.33
CA SER A 121 -0.82 3.72 5.54
C SER A 121 -1.22 3.73 4.06
N SER A 122 -0.93 4.83 3.36
CA SER A 122 -1.22 5.04 1.94
C SER A 122 0.01 5.57 1.20
N TRP A 123 0.00 5.51 -0.14
CA TRP A 123 1.06 6.09 -0.96
C TRP A 123 1.31 7.57 -0.64
N THR A 124 0.27 8.37 -0.50
CA THR A 124 0.39 9.81 -0.27
C THR A 124 0.74 10.19 1.17
N ASN A 125 0.67 9.25 2.13
CA ASN A 125 1.00 9.51 3.53
C ASN A 125 2.28 8.81 4.00
N LEU A 126 2.85 7.88 3.22
CA LEU A 126 4.08 7.19 3.57
C LEU A 126 5.26 7.66 2.74
N VAL A 127 6.40 7.80 3.39
CA VAL A 127 7.69 8.14 2.75
C VAL A 127 8.82 7.28 3.28
N SER A 128 9.83 7.06 2.44
CA SER A 128 11.11 6.50 2.81
C SER A 128 11.87 7.48 3.70
N ALA A 129 12.33 7.02 4.87
CA ALA A 129 13.06 7.83 5.83
C ALA A 129 14.23 7.05 6.42
N CYS A 130 15.33 7.75 6.75
CA CYS A 130 16.38 7.18 7.55
C CYS A 130 15.97 7.18 9.03
N LYS A 131 16.47 6.22 9.82
CA LYS A 131 16.14 6.09 11.26
C LYS A 131 16.33 7.39 12.04
N GLU A 132 17.41 8.12 11.78
CA GLU A 132 17.69 9.40 12.44
C GLU A 132 16.59 10.45 12.18
N CYS A 133 16.20 10.66 10.92
CA CYS A 133 15.15 11.61 10.58
C CYS A 133 13.78 11.16 11.08
N ASN A 134 13.47 9.87 10.96
CA ASN A 134 12.20 9.32 11.45
C ASN A 134 12.06 9.55 12.96
N ASN A 135 13.10 9.23 13.74
CA ASN A 135 13.13 9.50 15.18
C ASN A 135 13.06 10.99 15.51
N ARG A 136 13.71 11.85 14.70
CA ARG A 136 13.65 13.30 14.88
C ARG A 136 12.24 13.83 14.65
N LYS A 137 11.52 13.35 13.64
CA LYS A 137 10.13 13.78 13.39
C LYS A 137 9.20 13.26 14.48
N ALA A 138 9.29 11.98 14.82
CA ALA A 138 8.46 11.31 15.80
C ALA A 138 6.95 11.45 15.47
N ASP A 139 6.12 11.76 16.46
CA ASP A 139 4.66 11.90 16.39
C ASP A 139 4.18 13.28 15.88
N ARG A 140 5.06 14.00 15.19
CA ARG A 140 4.78 15.30 14.57
C ARG A 140 4.65 15.18 13.06
N THR A 141 3.98 16.14 12.46
CA THR A 141 3.97 16.37 11.01
C THR A 141 5.30 16.98 10.56
N PRO A 142 5.66 16.89 9.26
CA PRO A 142 6.82 17.59 8.69
C PRO A 142 6.90 19.08 9.04
N SER A 143 5.75 19.76 9.03
CA SER A 143 5.67 21.19 9.37
C SER A 143 5.98 21.45 10.85
N GLU A 144 5.35 20.71 11.76
CA GLU A 144 5.58 20.80 13.21
C GLU A 144 7.03 20.45 13.62
N ALA A 145 7.68 19.54 12.87
CA ALA A 145 9.06 19.14 13.12
C ALA A 145 10.11 20.05 12.44
N GLY A 146 9.70 21.02 11.60
CA GLY A 146 10.63 21.80 10.78
C GLY A 146 11.42 20.92 9.80
N MET A 147 10.77 19.90 9.24
CA MET A 147 11.35 18.86 8.40
C MET A 147 10.62 18.80 7.06
N PRO A 148 10.78 19.80 6.17
CA PRO A 148 10.09 19.80 4.89
C PRO A 148 10.47 18.55 4.07
N LEU A 149 9.49 18.00 3.38
CA LEU A 149 9.72 16.92 2.42
C LEU A 149 10.48 17.47 1.22
N ARG A 150 11.44 16.69 0.71
CA ARG A 150 12.20 17.04 -0.50
C ARG A 150 11.43 16.79 -1.80
N ALA A 151 10.43 15.93 -1.75
CA ALA A 151 9.53 15.63 -2.85
C ALA A 151 8.15 15.27 -2.28
N GLU A 152 7.10 15.59 -3.02
CA GLU A 152 5.74 15.18 -2.64
C GLU A 152 5.55 13.68 -2.90
N PRO A 153 5.00 12.93 -1.93
CA PRO A 153 4.68 11.53 -2.14
C PRO A 153 3.53 11.41 -3.15
N TYR A 154 3.64 10.45 -4.06
CA TYR A 154 2.61 10.18 -5.06
C TYR A 154 2.25 8.70 -5.05
N ASP A 155 1.10 8.39 -5.66
CA ASP A 155 0.73 7.03 -6.02
C ASP A 155 1.32 6.69 -7.40
N PRO A 156 2.23 5.71 -7.51
CA PRO A 156 2.81 5.29 -8.78
C PRO A 156 1.78 4.86 -9.84
N ALA A 157 0.62 4.33 -9.41
CA ALA A 157 -0.46 3.96 -10.33
C ALA A 157 -1.16 5.18 -10.95
N LEU A 158 -1.06 6.36 -10.31
CA LEU A 158 -1.63 7.62 -10.80
C LEU A 158 -0.60 8.49 -11.53
N SER A 159 0.70 8.38 -11.21
CA SER A 159 1.74 9.22 -11.83
C SER A 159 2.08 8.85 -13.27
N HIS A 160 1.93 7.58 -13.66
CA HIS A 160 2.06 7.14 -15.05
C HIS A 160 0.99 7.74 -15.98
N ARG A 161 -0.05 8.37 -15.43
CA ARG A 161 -1.15 8.99 -16.19
C ARG A 161 -0.79 10.38 -16.76
N VAL A 162 0.35 10.98 -16.41
CA VAL A 162 0.72 12.36 -16.81
C VAL A 162 1.74 12.43 -17.96
N THR A 163 2.30 11.32 -18.43
CA THR A 163 3.10 11.30 -19.66
C THR A 163 2.22 11.16 -20.90
N GLY A 164 1.41 12.19 -21.15
CA GLY A 164 0.52 12.28 -22.31
C GLY A 164 0.21 13.73 -22.62
N HIS A 165 1.12 14.39 -23.32
CA HIS A 165 0.95 15.63 -24.09
C HIS A 165 0.06 16.74 -23.46
N VAL A 166 0.72 17.81 -23.00
CA VAL A 166 0.13 19.16 -23.07
C VAL A 166 0.09 19.53 -24.56
N GLY A 167 -1.01 19.19 -25.23
CA GLY A 167 -1.19 19.42 -26.66
C GLY A 167 -2.66 19.52 -27.03
N GLY A 168 -3.21 20.72 -26.87
CA GLY A 168 -4.41 21.21 -27.57
C GLY A 168 -5.67 20.35 -27.52
N LEU A 169 -6.61 20.70 -26.65
CA LEU A 169 -8.02 20.41 -26.91
C LEU A 169 -8.43 21.15 -28.19
N PRO A 170 -8.89 20.47 -29.26
CA PRO A 170 -9.60 21.17 -30.32
C PRO A 170 -10.94 21.60 -29.74
N VAL A 171 -11.12 22.92 -29.65
CA VAL A 171 -12.43 23.53 -29.54
C VAL A 171 -13.24 23.05 -30.75
N LEU A 172 -14.16 22.12 -30.55
CA LEU A 172 -15.22 21.91 -31.54
C LEU A 172 -16.17 23.11 -31.43
N ALA A 173 -15.82 24.10 -32.24
CA ALA A 173 -16.70 25.17 -32.64
C ALA A 173 -17.93 24.57 -33.33
N ARG A 174 -19.08 25.15 -32.97
CA ARG A 174 -20.36 25.06 -33.66
C ARG A 174 -20.19 25.06 -35.19
N LEU A 175 -20.89 24.14 -35.85
CA LEU A 175 -21.77 24.41 -36.99
C LEU A 175 -22.98 23.47 -36.89
#